data_AF-A0A8H3TUL7-F1
#
_entry.id   AF-A0A8H3TUL7-F1
#
_cell.length_a   1.000
_cell.length_b   1.000
_cell.length_c   1.000
_cell.angle_alpha   90.00
_cell.angle_beta   90.00
_cell.angle_gamma   90.00
#
_symmetry.space_group_name_H-M   'P 1'
#
loop_
_entity.id
_entity.type
_entity.pdbx_description
1 polymer ?
#
loop_
_entity_poly.entity_id
_entity_poly.type
_entity_poly.pdbx_seq_one_letter_code
_entity_poly.pdbx_strand_id
1 'polypeptide(L)'
;MVSPDAALKENDLPLDIDIWTEVLDQLDAPDISRLSRSSKKAAALVNALGWPSLAQRYRMHHVTVDLSDEETPKMSVLKHNFHVAKSLHERRMLAKQVGQNWDKGYIPKIRISKERILVAAGPKLIGYSLQPHRYPHEEIARRIVTAETTVWTPQIDSLQHRSIHQNAYTDLRRRNSHMNGRRTTAYSPLEDITGFCELPDGQVVTGNVGGVLQRQRFSLDAQTSGETQLAQSTALYPSPSMQQIVEVSGALSGTSSLVLSATKDGRASLLRAEAPWIQPSIIDTHTRLWTAHLSIASQPYAAFGGSGGSSQALQIYPVTPTGILVPEKVQTPFLGSKHARSAVYGLATPPKDMSMPYSNNPSSVLLSAWYDSHARLYDLRVSEMASRRPVMEMQDPWSHEALYCCDFTGNGHIVAGAARHGMLHIWDPRLIRSPERSSATRSANVRQDIQPDAVFASHRGGWTVYTPGQPNSPVYDVKAEGGRIWGVTNKRTFVLSFDTQGAAADAVDAKRWDIVSENMTPRHTVHTDQRTGGRSSAKGSEEARDYATCYEHGDPLLRPFYSLGADRDRGGTQSRRAMSNWS
;
A
#
# COMPACT_ATOMS: atom_id res chain seq x y z
N MET A 1 -16.65 -27.13 -21.92
CA MET A 1 -15.21 -27.44 -22.09
C MET A 1 -15.08 -28.95 -22.09
N VAL A 2 -14.42 -29.53 -23.11
CA VAL A 2 -14.04 -30.96 -23.09
C VAL A 2 -13.07 -31.16 -21.92
N SER A 3 -13.23 -32.25 -21.14
CA SER A 3 -12.28 -32.56 -20.06
C SER A 3 -10.86 -32.63 -20.65
N PRO A 4 -9.83 -32.04 -20.01
CA PRO A 4 -8.44 -32.11 -20.49
C PRO A 4 -8.03 -33.53 -20.87
N ASP A 5 -8.48 -34.51 -20.10
CA ASP A 5 -8.20 -35.93 -20.31
C ASP A 5 -8.74 -36.47 -21.64
N ALA A 6 -9.91 -36.00 -22.07
CA ALA A 6 -10.50 -36.46 -23.33
C ALA A 6 -9.79 -35.86 -24.55
N ALA A 7 -9.36 -34.59 -24.46
CA ALA A 7 -8.56 -33.95 -25.50
C ALA A 7 -7.13 -34.54 -25.59
N LEU A 8 -6.61 -35.07 -24.49
CA LEU A 8 -5.26 -35.65 -24.44
C LEU A 8 -5.24 -37.13 -24.82
N LYS A 9 -6.27 -37.92 -24.48
CA LYS A 9 -6.39 -39.35 -24.86
C LYS A 9 -6.49 -39.58 -26.36
N GLU A 10 -7.00 -38.61 -27.11
CA GLU A 10 -7.15 -38.72 -28.57
C GLU A 10 -5.83 -38.47 -29.32
N ASN A 11 -4.77 -38.04 -28.63
CA ASN A 11 -3.59 -37.43 -29.27
C ASN A 11 -2.29 -38.25 -29.22
N ASP A 12 -2.29 -39.50 -28.75
CA ASP A 12 -1.08 -40.38 -28.69
C ASP A 12 0.18 -39.61 -28.27
N LEU A 13 0.13 -38.94 -27.11
CA LEU A 13 1.31 -38.24 -26.59
C LEU A 13 2.35 -39.28 -26.13
N PRO A 14 3.63 -39.10 -26.50
CA PRO A 14 4.68 -40.10 -26.24
C PRO A 14 5.11 -40.18 -24.77
N LEU A 15 4.62 -39.28 -23.91
CA LEU A 15 4.97 -39.19 -22.49
C LEU A 15 3.70 -39.01 -21.66
N ASP A 16 3.77 -39.44 -20.41
CA ASP A 16 2.72 -39.28 -19.41
C ASP A 16 2.42 -37.79 -19.16
N ILE A 17 1.17 -37.48 -18.79
CA ILE A 17 0.68 -36.12 -18.52
C ILE A 17 1.43 -35.47 -17.36
N ASP A 18 1.85 -36.27 -16.37
CA ASP A 18 2.60 -35.80 -15.21
C ASP A 18 3.99 -35.30 -15.60
N ILE A 19 4.66 -35.99 -16.54
CA ILE A 19 5.96 -35.57 -17.08
C ILE A 19 5.82 -34.26 -17.83
N TRP A 20 4.78 -34.13 -18.65
CA TRP A 20 4.53 -32.88 -19.37
C TRP A 20 4.21 -31.72 -18.44
N THR A 21 3.47 -31.97 -17.36
CA THR A 21 3.16 -30.94 -16.36
C THR A 21 4.44 -30.43 -15.71
N GLU A 22 5.35 -31.32 -15.28
CA GLU A 22 6.64 -30.92 -14.73
C GLU A 22 7.50 -30.17 -15.76
N VAL A 23 7.56 -30.64 -17.01
CA VAL A 23 8.32 -29.95 -18.07
C VAL A 23 7.76 -28.55 -18.32
N LEU A 24 6.44 -28.41 -18.47
CA LEU A 24 5.78 -27.12 -18.70
C LEU A 24 5.95 -26.18 -17.51
N ASP A 25 5.98 -26.71 -16.29
CA ASP A 25 6.30 -25.96 -15.09
C ASP A 25 7.74 -25.42 -15.12
N GLN A 26 8.69 -26.02 -15.82
CA GLN A 26 10.04 -25.44 -15.91
C GLN A 26 10.17 -24.36 -17.01
N LEU A 27 9.19 -24.22 -17.91
CA LEU A 27 9.25 -23.27 -19.02
C LEU A 27 8.75 -21.87 -18.62
N ASP A 28 9.33 -20.85 -19.24
CA ASP A 28 8.87 -19.47 -19.13
C ASP A 28 7.82 -19.13 -20.22
N ALA A 29 7.26 -17.92 -20.18
CA ALA A 29 6.23 -17.53 -21.15
C ALA A 29 6.73 -17.55 -22.62
N PRO A 30 7.92 -17.02 -22.95
CA PRO A 30 8.52 -17.18 -24.28
C PRO A 30 8.63 -18.63 -24.74
N ASP A 31 9.10 -19.54 -23.89
CA ASP A 31 9.32 -20.93 -24.27
C ASP A 31 8.02 -21.71 -24.40
N ILE A 32 7.03 -21.46 -23.53
CA ILE A 32 5.66 -21.98 -23.69
C ILE A 32 5.04 -21.49 -25.02
N SER A 33 5.25 -20.22 -25.38
CA SER A 33 4.78 -19.65 -26.66
C SER A 33 5.50 -20.26 -27.88
N ARG A 34 6.79 -20.59 -27.76
CA ARG A 34 7.53 -21.30 -28.84
C ARG A 34 7.05 -22.74 -28.96
N LEU A 35 6.88 -23.43 -27.84
CA LEU A 35 6.36 -24.80 -27.79
C LEU A 35 4.97 -24.89 -28.40
N SER A 36 4.07 -23.95 -28.09
CA SER A 36 2.72 -23.93 -28.67
C SER A 36 2.71 -23.72 -30.18
N ARG A 37 3.75 -23.13 -30.76
CA ARG A 37 3.89 -22.91 -32.21
C ARG A 37 4.57 -24.07 -32.94
N SER A 38 5.17 -25.02 -32.21
CA SER A 38 5.93 -26.12 -32.82
C SER A 38 5.05 -27.15 -33.53
N SER A 39 3.85 -27.44 -33.02
CA SER A 39 2.89 -28.37 -33.63
C SER A 39 1.48 -28.17 -33.07
N LYS A 40 0.46 -28.71 -33.77
CA LYS A 40 -0.94 -28.69 -33.28
C LYS A 40 -1.10 -29.43 -31.95
N LYS A 41 -0.39 -30.55 -31.76
CA LYS A 41 -0.42 -31.34 -30.51
C LYS A 41 0.21 -30.55 -29.34
N ALA A 42 1.37 -29.92 -29.57
CA ALA A 42 2.00 -29.08 -28.56
C ALA A 42 1.14 -27.85 -28.23
N ALA A 43 0.47 -27.24 -29.21
CA ALA A 43 -0.49 -26.17 -28.98
C ALA A 43 -1.65 -26.63 -28.07
N ALA A 44 -2.23 -27.80 -28.34
CA ALA A 44 -3.29 -28.36 -27.52
C ALA A 44 -2.82 -28.64 -26.08
N LEU A 45 -1.63 -29.22 -25.92
CA LEU A 45 -1.02 -29.49 -24.62
C LEU A 45 -0.75 -28.19 -23.83
N VAL A 46 -0.15 -27.19 -24.47
CA VAL A 46 0.11 -25.88 -23.86
C VAL A 46 -1.19 -25.18 -23.48
N ASN A 47 -2.23 -25.26 -24.31
CA ASN A 47 -3.53 -24.67 -23.98
C ASN A 47 -4.23 -25.39 -22.81
N ALA A 48 -4.06 -26.71 -22.70
CA ALA A 48 -4.66 -27.51 -21.65
C ALA A 48 -3.92 -27.39 -20.30
N LEU A 49 -2.58 -27.38 -20.31
CA LEU A 49 -1.73 -27.48 -19.10
C LEU A 49 -0.79 -26.30 -18.93
N GLY A 50 -0.12 -25.88 -20.01
CA GLY A 50 0.94 -24.87 -19.98
C GLY A 50 0.45 -23.49 -19.56
N TRP A 51 -0.54 -22.93 -20.24
CA TRP A 51 -1.08 -21.60 -19.91
C TRP A 51 -1.76 -21.55 -18.54
N PRO A 52 -2.56 -22.54 -18.11
CA PRO A 52 -3.11 -22.57 -16.76
C PRO A 52 -2.03 -22.61 -15.67
N SER A 53 -0.99 -23.45 -15.81
CA SER A 53 0.11 -23.49 -14.84
C SER A 53 0.85 -22.14 -14.79
N LEU A 54 1.15 -21.57 -15.97
CA LEU A 54 1.79 -20.26 -16.05
C LEU A 54 0.92 -19.16 -15.41
N ALA A 55 -0.40 -19.20 -15.62
CA ALA A 55 -1.34 -18.28 -14.99
C ALA A 55 -1.39 -18.42 -13.48
N GLN A 56 -1.22 -19.65 -12.95
CA GLN A 56 -1.11 -19.87 -11.51
C GLN A 56 0.21 -19.31 -10.95
N ARG A 57 1.33 -19.45 -11.67
CA ARG A 57 2.63 -18.90 -11.27
C ARG A 57 2.65 -17.37 -11.26
N TYR A 58 2.05 -16.76 -12.27
CA TYR A 58 1.92 -15.31 -12.38
C TYR A 58 0.58 -14.81 -11.89
N ARG A 59 -0.08 -15.54 -10.98
CA ARG A 59 -1.32 -15.07 -10.36
C ARG A 59 -0.99 -13.83 -9.55
N MET A 60 -1.65 -12.73 -9.88
CA MET A 60 -1.54 -11.49 -9.12
C MET A 60 -2.86 -11.09 -8.51
N HIS A 61 -2.80 -10.50 -7.33
CA HIS A 61 -3.94 -9.82 -6.74
C HIS A 61 -4.17 -8.48 -7.44
N HIS A 62 -5.39 -8.29 -7.92
CA HIS A 62 -5.87 -7.07 -8.56
C HIS A 62 -7.07 -6.56 -7.77
N VAL A 63 -7.02 -5.34 -7.26
CA VAL A 63 -8.20 -4.70 -6.66
C VAL A 63 -9.01 -3.99 -7.75
N THR A 64 -8.31 -3.32 -8.65
CA THR A 64 -8.89 -2.45 -9.68
C THR A 64 -9.25 -3.13 -11.00
N VAL A 65 -8.78 -4.36 -11.21
CA VAL A 65 -9.11 -5.14 -12.41
C VAL A 65 -10.18 -6.16 -12.04
N ASP A 66 -11.35 -6.02 -12.63
CA ASP A 66 -12.40 -7.03 -12.49
C ASP A 66 -12.09 -8.23 -13.38
N LEU A 67 -11.55 -9.29 -12.77
CA LEU A 67 -11.25 -10.55 -13.44
C LEU A 67 -12.47 -11.48 -13.52
N SER A 68 -13.60 -11.11 -12.92
CA SER A 68 -14.82 -11.92 -12.96
C SER A 68 -15.60 -11.75 -14.27
N ASP A 69 -15.24 -10.73 -15.06
CA ASP A 69 -15.81 -10.53 -16.38
C ASP A 69 -15.43 -11.70 -17.30
N GLU A 70 -16.42 -12.54 -17.62
CA GLU A 70 -16.25 -13.68 -18.54
C GLU A 70 -15.71 -13.23 -19.91
N GLU A 71 -15.91 -11.97 -20.26
CA GLU A 71 -15.40 -11.38 -21.51
C GLU A 71 -13.89 -11.17 -21.49
N THR A 72 -13.24 -11.03 -20.32
CA THR A 72 -11.81 -10.79 -20.26
C THR A 72 -11.06 -12.08 -20.62
N PRO A 73 -10.33 -12.12 -21.75
CA PRO A 73 -9.62 -13.33 -22.12
C PRO A 73 -8.56 -13.64 -21.06
N LYS A 74 -8.61 -14.85 -20.46
CA LYS A 74 -7.63 -15.32 -19.47
C LYS A 74 -6.18 -15.09 -19.91
N MET A 75 -5.95 -15.15 -21.22
CA MET A 75 -4.65 -14.87 -21.84
C MET A 75 -4.19 -13.41 -21.70
N SER A 76 -5.10 -12.44 -21.78
CA SER A 76 -4.78 -11.02 -21.62
C SER A 76 -4.33 -10.71 -20.20
N VAL A 77 -5.00 -11.29 -19.20
CA VAL A 77 -4.63 -11.19 -17.78
C VAL A 77 -3.27 -11.83 -17.54
N LEU A 78 -3.04 -13.01 -18.10
CA LEU A 78 -1.75 -13.70 -18.01
C LEU A 78 -0.62 -12.87 -18.63
N LYS A 79 -0.82 -12.34 -19.84
CA LYS A 79 0.15 -11.46 -20.52
C LYS A 79 0.44 -10.23 -19.65
N HIS A 80 -0.59 -9.56 -19.15
CA HIS A 80 -0.45 -8.39 -18.30
C HIS A 80 0.36 -8.72 -17.03
N ASN A 81 -0.01 -9.77 -16.29
CA ASN A 81 0.70 -10.21 -15.10
C ASN A 81 2.15 -10.58 -15.42
N PHE A 82 2.40 -11.31 -16.50
CA PHE A 82 3.76 -11.64 -16.92
C PHE A 82 4.60 -10.38 -17.16
N HIS A 83 4.06 -9.38 -17.86
CA HIS A 83 4.75 -8.11 -18.09
C HIS A 83 5.02 -7.36 -16.81
N VAL A 84 4.04 -7.27 -15.90
CA VAL A 84 4.23 -6.67 -14.57
C VAL A 84 5.35 -7.36 -13.79
N ALA A 85 5.34 -8.70 -13.76
CA ALA A 85 6.35 -9.47 -13.03
C ALA A 85 7.74 -9.25 -13.62
N LYS A 86 7.84 -9.26 -14.95
CA LYS A 86 9.07 -8.96 -15.67
C LYS A 86 9.56 -7.54 -15.39
N SER A 87 8.67 -6.55 -15.44
CA SER A 87 8.98 -5.16 -15.14
C SER A 87 9.43 -4.95 -13.70
N LEU A 88 8.81 -5.60 -12.72
CA LEU A 88 9.28 -5.58 -11.33
C LEU A 88 10.69 -6.17 -11.20
N HIS A 89 10.94 -7.32 -11.86
CA HIS A 89 12.25 -7.97 -11.85
C HIS A 89 13.34 -7.11 -12.51
N GLU A 90 13.03 -6.51 -13.66
CA GLU A 90 13.89 -5.59 -14.41
C GLU A 90 13.95 -4.18 -13.78
N ARG A 91 13.22 -3.93 -12.69
CA ARG A 91 12.99 -2.62 -12.05
C ARG A 91 12.58 -1.51 -13.03
N ARG A 92 11.78 -1.90 -14.03
CA ARG A 92 11.22 -1.02 -15.06
C ARG A 92 9.86 -0.52 -14.63
N MET A 93 9.80 0.75 -14.28
CA MET A 93 8.57 1.39 -13.87
C MET A 93 8.40 2.79 -14.46
N LEU A 94 7.18 3.29 -14.38
CA LEU A 94 6.83 4.69 -14.52
C LEU A 94 6.53 5.25 -13.13
N ALA A 95 7.12 6.39 -12.79
CA ALA A 95 6.90 7.05 -11.51
C ALA A 95 6.18 8.38 -11.78
N LYS A 96 5.06 8.62 -11.12
CA LYS A 96 4.26 9.82 -11.35
C LYS A 96 3.64 10.37 -10.08
N GLN A 97 3.61 11.70 -9.96
CA GLN A 97 2.78 12.36 -8.96
C GLN A 97 1.30 12.31 -9.37
N VAL A 98 0.43 12.03 -8.41
CA VAL A 98 -1.02 11.93 -8.64
C VAL A 98 -1.72 13.08 -7.92
N GLY A 99 -2.47 13.87 -8.68
CA GLY A 99 -3.19 15.03 -8.16
C GLY A 99 -2.29 16.19 -7.72
N GLN A 100 -2.91 17.20 -7.12
CA GLN A 100 -2.22 18.40 -6.64
C GLN A 100 -1.49 18.15 -5.31
N ASN A 101 -0.42 18.90 -5.10
CA ASN A 101 0.19 19.01 -3.78
C ASN A 101 -0.81 19.69 -2.84
N TRP A 102 -0.85 19.26 -1.59
CA TRP A 102 -1.61 19.99 -0.58
C TRP A 102 -0.75 21.09 0.07
N ASP A 103 -1.43 22.04 0.71
CA ASP A 103 -0.90 23.31 1.17
C ASP A 103 0.08 23.21 2.36
N LYS A 104 -0.10 22.19 3.21
CA LYS A 104 0.65 22.00 4.46
C LYS A 104 1.33 20.64 4.53
N GLY A 105 2.04 20.34 5.62
CA GLY A 105 2.52 18.99 5.87
C GLY A 105 1.45 18.22 6.65
N TYR A 106 0.99 17.07 6.12
CA TYR A 106 0.06 16.17 6.84
C TYR A 106 0.69 14.79 7.05
N ILE A 107 0.03 13.95 7.85
CA ILE A 107 0.30 12.50 7.98
C ILE A 107 -0.82 11.76 7.25
N PRO A 108 -0.80 11.71 5.91
CA PRO A 108 -1.89 11.13 5.16
C PRO A 108 -1.94 9.60 5.25
N LYS A 109 -3.11 9.07 4.93
CA LYS A 109 -3.37 7.64 4.75
C LYS A 109 -3.97 7.41 3.37
N ILE A 110 -3.72 6.23 2.79
CA ILE A 110 -4.25 5.86 1.48
C ILE A 110 -4.94 4.49 1.54
N ARG A 111 -6.06 4.38 0.81
CA ARG A 111 -6.79 3.13 0.59
C ARG A 111 -7.15 3.02 -0.88
N ILE A 112 -7.20 1.79 -1.36
CA ILE A 112 -7.58 1.46 -2.73
C ILE A 112 -8.80 0.55 -2.64
N SER A 113 -9.81 0.86 -3.44
CA SER A 113 -10.93 -0.03 -3.73
C SER A 113 -11.05 -0.23 -5.24
N LYS A 114 -12.06 -1.01 -5.65
CA LYS A 114 -12.23 -1.40 -7.05
C LYS A 114 -12.38 -0.20 -7.98
N GLU A 115 -13.04 0.84 -7.51
CA GLU A 115 -13.47 1.97 -8.33
C GLU A 115 -12.74 3.27 -8.01
N ARG A 116 -11.96 3.33 -6.92
CA ARG A 116 -11.37 4.58 -6.46
C ARG A 116 -10.17 4.38 -5.56
N ILE A 117 -9.37 5.44 -5.50
CA ILE A 117 -8.35 5.65 -4.49
C ILE A 117 -8.86 6.72 -3.55
N LEU A 118 -8.78 6.43 -2.26
CA LEU A 118 -9.12 7.37 -1.21
C LEU A 118 -7.83 7.79 -0.50
N VAL A 119 -7.65 9.09 -0.30
CA VAL A 119 -6.53 9.68 0.45
C VAL A 119 -7.09 10.57 1.55
N ALA A 120 -6.81 10.23 2.80
CA ALA A 120 -7.06 11.13 3.91
C ALA A 120 -5.84 12.01 4.11
N ALA A 121 -5.98 13.34 4.03
CA ALA A 121 -4.90 14.31 4.20
C ALA A 121 -5.38 15.51 5.04
N GLY A 122 -4.92 15.57 6.29
CA GLY A 122 -5.46 16.51 7.27
C GLY A 122 -6.95 16.22 7.52
N PRO A 123 -7.84 17.23 7.55
CA PRO A 123 -9.28 17.01 7.75
C PRO A 123 -10.04 16.59 6.47
N LYS A 124 -9.33 16.40 5.35
CA LYS A 124 -9.95 16.16 4.04
C LYS A 124 -9.84 14.69 3.65
N LEU A 125 -10.88 14.18 3.01
CA LEU A 125 -10.84 12.91 2.27
C LEU A 125 -10.88 13.23 0.78
N ILE A 126 -9.89 12.78 0.03
CA ILE A 126 -9.72 13.05 -1.40
C ILE A 126 -9.93 11.74 -2.15
N GLY A 127 -10.80 11.76 -3.16
CA GLY A 127 -11.05 10.62 -4.04
C GLY A 127 -10.45 10.82 -5.41
N TYR A 128 -9.81 9.79 -5.90
CA TYR A 128 -9.45 9.66 -7.30
C TYR A 128 -10.26 8.51 -7.88
N SER A 129 -11.10 8.81 -8.87
CA SER A 129 -11.83 7.77 -9.59
C SER A 129 -10.87 6.90 -10.39
N LEU A 130 -11.03 5.59 -10.27
CA LEU A 130 -10.38 4.59 -11.09
C LEU A 130 -11.42 4.16 -12.10
N GLN A 131 -11.33 4.69 -13.32
CA GLN A 131 -12.19 4.18 -14.38
C GLN A 131 -11.84 2.71 -14.61
N PRO A 132 -12.79 1.77 -14.41
CA PRO A 132 -12.53 0.36 -14.62
C PRO A 132 -12.05 0.19 -16.05
N HIS A 133 -10.88 -0.42 -16.21
CA HIS A 133 -10.37 -0.79 -17.53
C HIS A 133 -11.29 -1.87 -18.09
N ARG A 134 -12.26 -1.48 -18.91
CA ARG A 134 -12.81 -2.40 -19.90
C ARG A 134 -11.66 -2.65 -20.86
N TYR A 135 -11.16 -3.88 -20.97
CA TYR A 135 -10.21 -4.27 -22.01
C TYR A 135 -10.99 -4.49 -23.30
N PRO A 136 -10.99 -3.62 -24.34
CA PRO A 136 -11.33 -4.08 -25.66
C PRO A 136 -10.03 -4.50 -26.34
N HIS A 137 -10.15 -5.51 -27.17
CA HIS A 137 -9.09 -6.00 -28.02
C HIS A 137 -8.35 -4.85 -28.74
N GLU A 138 -7.02 -4.84 -28.57
CA GLU A 138 -5.97 -4.15 -29.34
C GLU A 138 -5.98 -2.61 -29.49
N GLU A 139 -7.08 -1.88 -29.26
CA GLU A 139 -7.12 -0.41 -29.48
C GLU A 139 -7.11 0.45 -28.20
N ILE A 140 -7.00 -0.15 -27.01
CA ILE A 140 -7.02 0.57 -25.71
C ILE A 140 -5.75 0.32 -24.90
N ALA A 141 -4.69 1.02 -25.30
CA ALA A 141 -3.62 1.45 -24.40
C ALA A 141 -3.65 2.98 -24.17
N ARG A 142 -4.68 3.69 -24.69
CA ARG A 142 -4.69 5.16 -24.79
C ARG A 142 -5.53 5.91 -23.75
N ARG A 143 -6.23 5.24 -22.82
CA ARG A 143 -7.02 5.94 -21.79
C ARG A 143 -6.83 5.30 -20.42
N ILE A 144 -5.87 5.83 -19.67
CA ILE A 144 -5.67 5.53 -18.25
C ILE A 144 -5.72 6.86 -17.48
N VAL A 145 -6.66 6.91 -16.52
CA VAL A 145 -6.81 7.88 -15.43
C VAL A 145 -6.80 9.36 -15.86
N THR A 146 -7.93 9.85 -16.39
CA THR A 146 -8.35 11.21 -16.05
C THR A 146 -8.86 11.16 -14.62
N ALA A 147 -7.99 11.39 -13.64
CA ALA A 147 -8.39 11.49 -12.26
C ALA A 147 -9.19 12.79 -12.07
N GLU A 148 -10.51 12.71 -12.16
CA GLU A 148 -11.35 13.71 -11.52
C GLU A 148 -11.10 13.62 -10.02
N THR A 149 -10.57 14.71 -9.47
CA THR A 149 -10.28 14.80 -8.05
C THR A 149 -11.53 15.30 -7.36
N THR A 150 -12.25 14.41 -6.68
CA THR A 150 -13.35 14.81 -5.81
C THR A 150 -12.79 15.02 -4.41
N VAL A 151 -12.87 16.25 -3.91
CA VAL A 151 -12.51 16.56 -2.52
C VAL A 151 -13.77 16.48 -1.68
N TRP A 152 -13.74 15.68 -0.62
CA TRP A 152 -14.82 15.61 0.36
C TRP A 152 -14.41 16.27 1.68
N THR A 153 -15.36 16.98 2.26
CA THR A 153 -15.24 17.54 3.61
C THR A 153 -16.35 16.96 4.50
N PRO A 154 -16.03 16.50 5.73
CA PRO A 154 -17.03 16.04 6.67
C PRO A 154 -18.01 17.17 7.03
N GLN A 155 -19.31 16.92 6.89
CA GLN A 155 -20.34 17.81 7.41
C GLN A 155 -21.01 17.20 8.65
N ILE A 156 -21.16 18.00 9.71
CA ILE A 156 -22.01 17.65 10.86
C ILE A 156 -23.26 18.52 10.81
N ASP A 157 -24.43 17.88 10.78
CA ASP A 157 -25.70 18.59 10.94
C ASP A 157 -25.79 19.18 12.35
N SER A 158 -25.68 20.50 12.42
CA SER A 158 -25.63 21.31 13.65
C SER A 158 -26.84 21.19 14.59
N LEU A 159 -27.88 20.41 14.23
CA LEU A 159 -29.13 20.32 14.96
C LEU A 159 -29.16 19.23 16.05
N GLN A 160 -28.29 18.21 16.02
CA GLN A 160 -28.25 17.19 17.08
C GLN A 160 -27.13 17.35 18.12
N HIS A 161 -26.15 18.23 17.87
CA HIS A 161 -24.96 18.34 18.72
C HIS A 161 -25.11 19.28 19.94
N ARG A 162 -26.26 19.93 20.11
CA ARG A 162 -26.47 20.89 21.22
C ARG A 162 -26.70 20.25 22.59
N SER A 163 -27.08 18.97 22.70
CA SER A 163 -27.37 18.39 24.03
C SER A 163 -26.21 17.60 24.68
N ILE A 164 -25.18 17.18 23.93
CA ILE A 164 -24.16 16.27 24.46
C ILE A 164 -22.87 16.98 24.92
N HIS A 165 -22.56 18.18 24.40
CA HIS A 165 -21.32 18.90 24.74
C HIS A 165 -21.49 20.12 25.65
N GLN A 166 -22.69 20.39 26.19
CA GLN A 166 -22.96 21.63 26.91
C GLN A 166 -22.69 21.61 28.43
N ASN A 167 -22.19 20.50 29.00
CA ASN A 167 -21.94 20.40 30.45
C ASN A 167 -20.45 20.37 30.87
N ALA A 168 -19.50 20.65 29.97
CA ALA A 168 -18.06 20.57 30.32
C ALA A 168 -17.23 21.84 30.05
N TYR A 169 -17.78 22.94 29.55
CA TYR A 169 -17.05 24.20 29.44
C TYR A 169 -18.00 25.39 29.59
N THR A 170 -18.08 25.93 30.81
CA THR A 170 -18.61 27.27 31.06
C THR A 170 -17.47 28.26 31.22
N ASP A 171 -17.65 29.39 30.52
CA ASP A 171 -17.17 30.74 30.85
C ASP A 171 -16.01 31.31 30.00
N LEU A 172 -16.37 32.11 28.97
CA LEU A 172 -15.89 33.49 28.81
C LEU A 172 -16.66 34.25 27.69
N ARG A 173 -17.44 35.23 28.15
CA ARG A 173 -18.13 36.41 27.55
C ARG A 173 -17.86 36.76 26.06
N ARG A 174 -18.91 36.98 25.25
CA ARG A 174 -19.77 38.20 25.07
C ARG A 174 -19.03 39.52 24.75
N ARG A 175 -19.01 39.91 23.46
CA ARG A 175 -19.52 41.18 22.86
C ARG A 175 -18.91 41.43 21.47
N ASN A 176 -19.73 41.41 20.41
CA ASN A 176 -19.93 42.54 19.50
C ASN A 176 -20.76 42.12 18.29
N SER A 177 -21.64 43.05 17.91
CA SER A 177 -22.75 42.89 16.98
C SER A 177 -22.49 43.66 15.70
N HIS A 178 -23.11 43.18 14.60
CA HIS A 178 -23.33 43.82 13.30
C HIS A 178 -22.17 43.77 12.28
N MET A 179 -22.22 42.77 11.39
CA MET A 179 -21.96 42.93 9.95
C MET A 179 -22.52 41.75 9.13
N ASN A 180 -22.84 42.06 7.88
CA ASN A 180 -23.47 41.26 6.83
C ASN A 180 -22.76 39.94 6.48
N GLY A 181 -23.52 39.05 5.81
CA GLY A 181 -22.98 37.93 5.04
C GLY A 181 -23.14 36.60 5.77
N ARG A 182 -24.08 35.79 5.26
CA ARG A 182 -24.42 34.45 5.71
C ARG A 182 -23.19 33.52 5.60
N ARG A 183 -22.37 33.47 6.65
CA ARG A 183 -21.41 32.41 6.93
C ARG A 183 -21.81 31.72 8.22
N THR A 184 -22.57 30.66 8.11
CA THR A 184 -22.72 29.68 9.20
C THR A 184 -21.43 28.87 9.28
N THR A 185 -20.56 29.24 10.21
CA THR A 185 -19.43 28.41 10.63
C THR A 185 -19.91 27.48 11.74
N ALA A 186 -19.91 26.18 11.45
CA ALA A 186 -20.08 25.13 12.44
C ALA A 186 -18.77 24.35 12.53
N TYR A 187 -18.18 24.30 13.73
CA TYR A 187 -17.15 23.34 14.13
C TYR A 187 -17.90 22.07 14.63
N SER A 188 -17.47 20.82 14.43
CA SER A 188 -16.10 20.31 14.55
C SER A 188 -15.76 19.15 13.60
N PRO A 189 -15.23 19.44 12.39
CA PRO A 189 -14.49 18.52 11.52
C PRO A 189 -13.09 19.05 11.10
N LEU A 190 -12.43 19.88 11.92
CA LEU A 190 -11.10 20.45 11.60
C LEU A 190 -9.91 19.57 11.97
N GLU A 191 -10.14 18.44 12.62
CA GLU A 191 -9.05 17.60 13.09
C GLU A 191 -8.57 16.68 11.99
N ASP A 192 -7.27 16.39 12.04
CA ASP A 192 -6.65 15.50 11.07
C ASP A 192 -7.24 14.10 11.17
N ILE A 193 -7.65 13.55 10.02
CA ILE A 193 -8.01 12.15 9.86
C ILE A 193 -6.71 11.35 9.95
N THR A 194 -6.64 10.46 10.94
CA THR A 194 -5.46 9.67 11.26
C THR A 194 -5.54 8.24 10.74
N GLY A 195 -6.75 7.73 10.53
CA GLY A 195 -7.00 6.41 9.98
C GLY A 195 -8.38 6.35 9.34
N PHE A 196 -8.54 5.50 8.34
CA PHE A 196 -9.86 5.22 7.77
C PHE A 196 -9.90 3.87 7.06
N CYS A 197 -11.11 3.34 6.89
CA CYS A 197 -11.37 2.16 6.08
C CYS A 197 -12.69 2.31 5.31
N GLU A 198 -12.74 1.72 4.12
CA GLU A 198 -13.96 1.61 3.34
C GLU A 198 -14.76 0.38 3.76
N LEU A 199 -16.07 0.54 3.85
CA LEU A 199 -17.05 -0.50 4.13
C LEU A 199 -17.56 -1.10 2.81
N PRO A 200 -18.14 -2.31 2.83
CA PRO A 200 -18.59 -3.01 1.62
C PRO A 200 -19.74 -2.31 0.90
N ASP A 201 -20.50 -1.50 1.62
CA ASP A 201 -21.60 -0.70 1.10
C ASP A 201 -21.13 0.66 0.52
N GLY A 202 -19.80 0.84 0.39
CA GLY A 202 -19.18 2.07 -0.14
C GLY A 202 -19.13 3.23 0.85
N GLN A 203 -19.60 3.05 2.09
CA GLN A 203 -19.39 4.03 3.16
C GLN A 203 -17.94 4.00 3.65
N VAL A 204 -17.49 5.07 4.30
CA VAL A 204 -16.14 5.13 4.88
C VAL A 204 -16.28 5.39 6.37
N VAL A 205 -15.48 4.68 7.17
CA VAL A 205 -15.29 4.97 8.58
C VAL A 205 -13.95 5.68 8.74
N THR A 206 -13.98 6.88 9.29
CA THR A 206 -12.80 7.70 9.59
C THR A 206 -12.59 7.77 11.09
N GLY A 207 -11.33 7.84 11.51
CA GLY A 207 -10.92 8.16 12.87
C GLY A 207 -10.03 9.40 12.84
N ASN A 208 -10.18 10.27 13.84
CA ASN A 208 -9.48 11.55 13.89
C ASN A 208 -8.60 11.72 15.16
N VAL A 209 -7.86 12.83 15.18
CA VAL A 209 -7.01 13.25 16.30
C VAL A 209 -7.76 13.43 17.63
N GLY A 210 -9.03 13.84 17.62
CA GLY A 210 -9.85 13.98 18.83
C GLY A 210 -10.45 12.68 19.34
N GLY A 211 -10.11 11.56 18.71
CA GLY A 211 -10.58 10.25 19.16
C GLY A 211 -12.01 9.93 18.78
N VAL A 212 -12.55 10.56 17.75
CA VAL A 212 -13.91 10.30 17.25
C VAL A 212 -13.83 9.41 16.01
N LEU A 213 -14.61 8.33 16.02
CA LEU A 213 -14.91 7.55 14.82
C LEU A 213 -16.18 8.10 14.16
N GLN A 214 -16.14 8.29 12.85
CA GLN A 214 -17.27 8.79 12.08
C GLN A 214 -17.52 7.87 10.89
N ARG A 215 -18.76 7.39 10.72
CA ARG A 215 -19.17 6.70 9.49
C ARG A 215 -19.83 7.70 8.56
N GLN A 216 -19.39 7.70 7.31
CA GLN A 216 -19.78 8.68 6.30
C GLN A 216 -20.23 7.98 5.02
N ARG A 217 -21.31 8.48 4.44
CA ARG A 217 -21.78 8.07 3.12
C ARG A 217 -21.41 9.14 2.10
N PHE A 218 -20.91 8.69 0.95
CA PHE A 218 -20.58 9.53 -0.19
C PHE A 218 -21.63 9.33 -1.27
N SER A 219 -22.12 10.41 -1.86
CA SER A 219 -23.00 10.33 -3.03
C SER A 219 -22.13 10.23 -4.28
N LEU A 220 -22.16 9.09 -4.96
CA LEU A 220 -21.38 8.87 -6.17
C LEU A 220 -21.99 9.58 -7.40
N ASP A 221 -23.25 10.00 -7.33
CA ASP A 221 -24.03 10.43 -8.50
C ASP A 221 -23.69 11.84 -9.01
N ALA A 222 -22.89 12.62 -8.27
CA ALA A 222 -22.58 14.00 -8.62
C ALA A 222 -21.19 14.14 -9.31
N GLN A 223 -20.96 13.36 -10.37
CA GLN A 223 -19.71 13.41 -11.17
C GLN A 223 -19.53 14.69 -12.00
N THR A 224 -20.53 15.58 -12.08
CA THR A 224 -20.59 16.59 -13.15
C THR A 224 -20.08 17.99 -12.81
N SER A 225 -19.62 18.27 -11.59
CA SER A 225 -18.99 19.56 -11.28
C SER A 225 -17.82 19.32 -10.34
N GLY A 226 -16.65 19.94 -10.58
CA GLY A 226 -15.49 19.92 -9.67
C GLY A 226 -15.74 20.58 -8.31
N GLU A 227 -16.97 20.55 -7.83
CA GLU A 227 -17.40 21.05 -6.54
C GLU A 227 -17.05 20.05 -5.44
N THR A 228 -16.65 20.60 -4.29
CA THR A 228 -16.43 19.82 -3.08
C THR A 228 -17.75 19.23 -2.63
N GLN A 229 -17.85 17.90 -2.64
CA GLN A 229 -19.04 17.22 -2.14
C GLN A 229 -19.00 17.10 -0.61
N LEU A 230 -20.15 17.25 0.01
CA LEU A 230 -20.29 17.13 1.46
C LEU A 230 -20.59 15.66 1.80
N ALA A 231 -19.71 15.06 2.61
CA ALA A 231 -19.92 13.70 3.09
C ALA A 231 -20.99 13.71 4.19
N GLN A 232 -22.03 12.88 4.04
CA GLN A 232 -23.09 12.80 5.04
C GLN A 232 -22.66 11.86 6.17
N SER A 233 -22.54 12.42 7.37
CA SER A 233 -22.32 11.62 8.59
C SER A 233 -23.54 10.73 8.86
N THR A 234 -23.35 9.41 8.86
CA THR A 234 -24.41 8.44 9.19
C THR A 234 -24.31 7.95 10.63
N ALA A 235 -23.14 8.09 11.26
CA ALA A 235 -22.92 7.75 12.66
C ALA A 235 -21.65 8.40 13.23
N LEU A 236 -21.63 8.62 14.55
CA LEU A 236 -20.52 9.23 15.28
C LEU A 236 -20.30 8.52 16.61
N TYR A 237 -19.05 8.15 16.91
CA TYR A 237 -18.65 7.41 18.11
C TYR A 237 -17.43 8.06 18.75
N PRO A 238 -17.59 8.74 19.90
CA PRO A 238 -16.45 9.15 20.68
C PRO A 238 -15.76 7.91 21.26
N SER A 239 -14.43 7.84 21.12
CA SER A 239 -13.62 6.87 21.84
C SER A 239 -13.85 7.06 23.34
N PRO A 240 -13.95 5.97 24.14
CA PRO A 240 -14.10 6.08 25.59
C PRO A 240 -13.02 6.95 26.27
N SER A 241 -11.83 7.06 25.68
CA SER A 241 -10.76 7.90 26.21
C SER A 241 -10.66 9.29 25.58
N MET A 242 -11.42 9.58 24.52
CA MET A 242 -11.28 10.79 23.69
C MET A 242 -9.81 11.06 23.27
N GLN A 243 -9.02 9.98 23.13
CA GLN A 243 -7.63 10.04 22.70
C GLN A 243 -7.54 9.82 21.20
N GLN A 244 -6.51 10.43 20.59
CA GLN A 244 -6.16 10.27 19.19
C GLN A 244 -6.28 8.82 18.72
N ILE A 245 -7.20 8.59 17.78
CA ILE A 245 -7.22 7.36 16.99
C ILE A 245 -5.97 7.39 16.11
N VAL A 246 -5.28 6.27 16.02
CA VAL A 246 -4.03 6.18 15.26
C VAL A 246 -4.22 5.40 13.97
N GLU A 247 -5.08 4.39 14.00
CA GLU A 247 -5.37 3.56 12.84
C GLU A 247 -6.83 3.10 12.90
N VAL A 248 -7.43 2.96 11.71
CA VAL A 248 -8.73 2.32 11.50
C VAL A 248 -8.52 1.26 10.43
N SER A 249 -8.80 0.01 10.77
CA SER A 249 -8.65 -1.15 9.90
C SER A 249 -10.02 -1.82 9.76
N GLY A 250 -10.51 -1.94 8.53
CA GLY A 250 -11.80 -2.56 8.23
C GLY A 250 -11.60 -3.92 7.59
N ALA A 251 -12.48 -4.87 7.90
CA ALA A 251 -12.47 -6.17 7.25
C ALA A 251 -13.88 -6.80 7.14
N LEU A 252 -14.08 -7.55 6.05
CA LEU A 252 -15.31 -8.24 5.66
C LEU A 252 -15.49 -9.69 6.16
N SER A 253 -16.16 -9.90 7.28
CA SER A 253 -16.39 -11.23 7.87
C SER A 253 -17.79 -11.75 7.53
N GLY A 254 -17.91 -12.49 6.42
CA GLY A 254 -19.19 -12.98 5.93
C GLY A 254 -20.09 -11.83 5.48
N THR A 255 -21.25 -11.68 6.12
CA THR A 255 -22.18 -10.55 5.90
C THR A 255 -21.90 -9.34 6.78
N SER A 256 -21.00 -9.47 7.77
CA SER A 256 -20.68 -8.40 8.71
C SER A 256 -19.38 -7.70 8.36
N SER A 257 -19.37 -6.39 8.54
CA SER A 257 -18.22 -5.51 8.42
C SER A 257 -17.67 -5.24 9.80
N LEU A 258 -16.48 -5.75 10.09
CA LEU A 258 -15.78 -5.46 11.32
C LEU A 258 -14.85 -4.27 11.11
N VAL A 259 -14.82 -3.36 12.08
CA VAL A 259 -13.93 -2.20 12.10
C VAL A 259 -13.13 -2.27 13.39
N LEU A 260 -11.81 -2.29 13.26
CA LEU A 260 -10.87 -2.19 14.35
C LEU A 260 -10.36 -0.76 14.42
N SER A 261 -10.51 -0.10 15.56
CA SER A 261 -9.85 1.17 15.86
C SER A 261 -8.82 0.98 16.96
N ALA A 262 -7.71 1.70 16.87
CA ALA A 262 -6.67 1.74 17.89
C ALA A 262 -6.37 3.17 18.27
N THR A 263 -6.21 3.43 19.57
CA THR A 263 -5.88 4.73 20.13
C THR A 263 -4.46 4.76 20.68
N LYS A 264 -3.89 5.95 20.71
CA LYS A 264 -2.49 6.19 21.11
C LYS A 264 -2.18 5.79 22.55
N ASP A 265 -3.17 5.73 23.42
CA ASP A 265 -3.06 5.34 24.82
C ASP A 265 -2.99 3.81 25.04
N GLY A 266 -3.15 3.01 23.99
CA GLY A 266 -3.07 1.55 24.08
C GLY A 266 -4.40 0.82 24.04
N ARG A 267 -5.52 1.53 23.91
CA ARG A 267 -6.82 0.89 23.77
C ARG A 267 -7.10 0.54 22.31
N ALA A 268 -7.78 -0.58 22.10
CA ALA A 268 -8.32 -0.95 20.81
C ALA A 268 -9.78 -1.35 20.96
N SER A 269 -10.59 -0.96 19.97
CA SER A 269 -12.02 -1.25 19.93
C SER A 269 -12.35 -2.00 18.65
N LEU A 270 -12.99 -3.16 18.77
CA LEU A 270 -13.55 -3.89 17.64
C LEU A 270 -15.06 -3.61 17.57
N LEU A 271 -15.46 -2.96 16.49
CA LEU A 271 -16.81 -2.52 16.20
C LEU A 271 -17.41 -3.37 15.08
N ARG A 272 -18.72 -3.55 15.12
CA ARG A 272 -19.51 -4.05 14.00
C ARG A 272 -20.11 -2.86 13.27
N ALA A 273 -19.86 -2.73 11.97
CA ALA A 273 -20.25 -1.57 11.18
C ALA A 273 -21.72 -1.60 10.73
N GLU A 274 -22.46 -2.66 11.05
CA GLU A 274 -23.90 -2.71 10.82
C GLU A 274 -24.65 -1.68 11.70
N ALA A 275 -25.81 -1.23 11.22
CA ALA A 275 -26.72 -0.41 12.02
C ALA A 275 -27.80 -1.29 12.68
N PRO A 276 -28.23 -1.00 13.93
CA PRO A 276 -27.63 -0.05 14.87
C PRO A 276 -26.28 -0.57 15.41
N TRP A 277 -25.39 0.36 15.72
CA TRP A 277 -24.06 0.01 16.18
C TRP A 277 -24.11 -0.55 17.60
N ILE A 278 -23.55 -1.75 17.76
CA ILE A 278 -23.49 -2.49 19.02
C ILE A 278 -22.26 -2.03 19.82
N GLN A 279 -22.32 -2.14 21.15
CA GLN A 279 -21.20 -1.83 22.03
C GLN A 279 -19.92 -2.54 21.55
N PRO A 280 -18.79 -1.83 21.38
CA PRO A 280 -17.57 -2.43 20.87
C PRO A 280 -16.91 -3.32 21.92
N SER A 281 -16.24 -4.37 21.45
CA SER A 281 -15.30 -5.13 22.28
C SER A 281 -14.02 -4.30 22.44
N ILE A 282 -13.64 -4.02 23.68
CA ILE A 282 -12.49 -3.15 23.99
C ILE A 282 -11.40 -4.00 24.65
N ILE A 283 -10.16 -3.78 24.23
CA ILE A 283 -8.97 -4.32 24.89
C ILE A 283 -7.99 -3.21 25.23
N ASP A 284 -7.17 -3.43 26.25
CA ASP A 284 -6.04 -2.57 26.59
C ASP A 284 -4.73 -3.35 26.36
N THR A 285 -3.90 -2.82 25.47
CA THR A 285 -2.59 -3.40 25.10
C THR A 285 -1.47 -2.92 26.03
N HIS A 286 -1.76 -1.95 26.91
CA HIS A 286 -0.84 -1.31 27.85
C HIS A 286 0.42 -0.71 27.18
N THR A 287 0.36 -0.45 25.88
CA THR A 287 1.46 0.16 25.11
C THR A 287 0.93 1.24 24.20
N ARG A 288 1.75 2.26 23.91
CA ARG A 288 1.37 3.27 22.92
C ARG A 288 1.28 2.65 21.53
N LEU A 289 0.10 2.61 20.95
CA LEU A 289 -0.11 2.07 19.61
C LEU A 289 0.23 3.08 18.51
N TRP A 290 0.74 2.55 17.42
CA TRP A 290 1.12 3.26 16.19
C TRP A 290 0.39 2.73 14.97
N THR A 291 -0.07 1.48 15.00
CA THR A 291 -0.80 0.84 13.91
C THR A 291 -1.61 -0.34 14.42
N ALA A 292 -2.66 -0.68 13.69
CA ALA A 292 -3.50 -1.83 13.95
C ALA A 292 -3.93 -2.47 12.63
N HIS A 293 -3.98 -3.79 12.61
CA HIS A 293 -4.38 -4.56 11.43
C HIS A 293 -5.40 -5.62 11.83
N LEU A 294 -6.50 -5.67 11.09
CA LEU A 294 -7.54 -6.68 11.26
C LEU A 294 -7.48 -7.68 10.11
N SER A 295 -7.23 -8.95 10.45
CA SER A 295 -7.38 -10.07 9.54
C SER A 295 -8.54 -10.95 9.99
N ILE A 296 -9.34 -11.39 9.04
CA ILE A 296 -10.59 -12.17 9.26
C ILE A 296 -10.67 -13.29 8.24
N ALA A 297 -9.50 -13.82 7.91
CA ALA A 297 -9.38 -14.96 7.04
C ALA A 297 -9.71 -16.25 7.80
N SER A 298 -9.19 -17.39 7.37
CA SER A 298 -9.45 -18.69 8.01
C SER A 298 -9.10 -18.71 9.51
N GLN A 299 -8.14 -17.88 9.94
CA GLN A 299 -7.82 -17.64 11.34
C GLN A 299 -7.90 -16.13 11.60
N PRO A 300 -9.03 -15.61 12.11
CA PRO A 300 -9.19 -14.20 12.40
C PRO A 300 -8.30 -13.74 13.56
N TYR A 301 -7.65 -12.59 13.39
CA TYR A 301 -6.83 -11.96 14.41
C TYR A 301 -6.78 -10.44 14.25
N ALA A 302 -6.50 -9.77 15.36
CA ALA A 302 -6.14 -8.36 15.42
C ALA A 302 -4.66 -8.26 15.80
N ALA A 303 -3.86 -7.60 14.98
CA ALA A 303 -2.47 -7.32 15.24
C ALA A 303 -2.29 -5.83 15.58
N PHE A 304 -1.46 -5.54 16.57
CA PHE A 304 -1.21 -4.20 17.07
C PHE A 304 0.29 -3.93 17.10
N GLY A 305 0.68 -2.84 16.45
CA GLY A 305 2.03 -2.32 16.47
C GLY A 305 2.12 -1.15 17.43
N GLY A 306 3.00 -1.25 18.43
CA GLY A 306 3.16 -0.25 19.48
C GLY A 306 4.60 0.09 19.78
N SER A 307 4.80 0.97 20.78
CA SER A 307 6.09 1.26 21.39
C SER A 307 6.32 0.33 22.58
N GLY A 308 7.49 -0.27 22.69
CA GLY A 308 7.82 -1.04 23.88
C GLY A 308 9.20 -1.68 23.80
N GLY A 309 9.47 -2.57 24.77
CA GLY A 309 10.54 -3.55 24.58
C GLY A 309 10.29 -4.38 23.31
N SER A 310 11.35 -5.00 22.77
CA SER A 310 11.25 -5.83 21.55
C SER A 310 10.14 -6.89 21.61
N SER A 311 9.76 -7.29 22.82
CA SER A 311 8.67 -8.19 23.10
C SER A 311 7.29 -7.50 23.00
N GLN A 312 7.09 -6.33 23.58
CA GLN A 312 5.74 -5.71 23.65
C GLN A 312 5.33 -4.91 22.41
N ALA A 313 6.26 -4.67 21.48
CA ALA A 313 6.04 -3.81 20.32
C ALA A 313 5.09 -4.40 19.26
N LEU A 314 4.94 -5.74 19.19
CA LEU A 314 4.01 -6.43 18.30
C LEU A 314 3.14 -7.40 19.09
N GLN A 315 1.84 -7.14 19.15
CA GLN A 315 0.87 -7.95 19.89
C GLN A 315 -0.18 -8.48 18.91
N ILE A 316 -0.56 -9.75 19.06
CA ILE A 316 -1.56 -10.40 18.18
C ILE A 316 -2.59 -11.09 19.07
N TYR A 317 -3.86 -10.82 18.79
CA TYR A 317 -5.00 -11.34 19.53
C TYR A 317 -5.93 -12.10 18.58
N PRO A 318 -6.40 -13.30 18.93
CA PRO A 318 -7.45 -13.97 18.18
C PRO A 318 -8.72 -13.14 18.17
N VAL A 319 -9.44 -13.14 17.04
CA VAL A 319 -10.74 -12.48 16.92
C VAL A 319 -11.81 -13.55 16.80
N THR A 320 -12.86 -13.44 17.61
CA THR A 320 -14.08 -14.26 17.51
C THR A 320 -15.23 -13.41 17.03
N PRO A 321 -16.35 -14.03 16.63
CA PRO A 321 -17.59 -13.27 16.37
C PRO A 321 -18.03 -12.41 17.56
N THR A 322 -17.69 -12.78 18.79
CA THR A 322 -18.07 -12.04 20.01
C THR A 322 -17.12 -10.89 20.36
N GLY A 323 -15.92 -10.82 19.78
CA GLY A 323 -14.97 -9.75 20.06
C GLY A 323 -13.52 -10.17 19.93
N ILE A 324 -12.63 -9.39 20.53
CA ILE A 324 -11.21 -9.73 20.64
C ILE A 324 -11.03 -10.63 21.87
N LEU A 325 -10.45 -11.80 21.69
CA LEU A 325 -10.12 -12.67 22.82
C LEU A 325 -8.84 -12.20 23.51
N VAL A 326 -8.96 -11.81 24.77
CA VAL A 326 -7.80 -11.57 25.65
C VAL A 326 -7.50 -12.89 26.36
N PRO A 327 -6.40 -13.58 26.03
CA PRO A 327 -6.05 -14.82 26.70
C PRO A 327 -5.69 -14.55 28.17
N GLU A 328 -6.13 -15.42 29.09
CA GLU A 328 -5.85 -15.30 30.54
C GLU A 328 -4.35 -15.22 30.86
N LYS A 329 -3.52 -15.87 30.04
CA LYS A 329 -2.07 -15.71 30.05
C LYS A 329 -1.67 -14.95 28.80
N VAL A 330 -1.10 -13.75 28.96
CA VAL A 330 -0.51 -12.96 27.87
C VAL A 330 0.35 -13.90 27.04
N GLN A 331 -0.06 -14.17 25.79
CA GLN A 331 0.74 -15.01 24.92
C GLN A 331 2.13 -14.40 24.80
N THR A 332 3.16 -15.25 24.82
CA THR A 332 4.55 -14.80 24.79
C THR A 332 4.75 -13.83 23.63
N PRO A 333 5.15 -12.58 23.88
CA PRO A 333 5.28 -11.56 22.85
C PRO A 333 6.08 -12.01 21.60
N PHE A 334 5.72 -11.52 20.41
CA PHE A 334 6.53 -11.76 19.22
C PHE A 334 7.88 -11.07 19.40
N LEU A 335 8.97 -11.79 19.17
CA LEU A 335 10.32 -11.24 19.29
C LEU A 335 10.57 -10.38 18.06
N GLY A 336 10.47 -9.07 18.24
CA GLY A 336 10.72 -8.11 17.18
C GLY A 336 12.20 -7.96 16.87
N SER A 337 12.87 -7.10 17.63
CA SER A 337 14.23 -6.65 17.34
C SER A 337 15.26 -7.20 18.34
N LYS A 338 16.51 -7.37 17.87
CA LYS A 338 17.67 -7.50 18.76
C LYS A 338 17.90 -6.22 19.59
N HIS A 339 17.39 -5.09 19.12
CA HIS A 339 17.44 -3.83 19.84
C HIS A 339 16.38 -3.82 20.95
N ALA A 340 16.80 -3.43 22.15
CA ALA A 340 15.97 -3.48 23.35
C ALA A 340 14.71 -2.59 23.28
N ARG A 341 14.67 -1.60 22.38
CA ARG A 341 13.52 -0.70 22.18
C ARG A 341 13.37 -0.37 20.69
N SER A 342 12.24 -0.76 20.11
CA SER A 342 11.82 -0.39 18.76
C SER A 342 10.29 -0.23 18.75
N ALA A 343 9.74 0.34 17.68
CA ALA A 343 8.30 0.51 17.50
C ALA A 343 7.87 -0.01 16.13
N VAL A 344 6.65 -0.52 16.05
CA VAL A 344 6.05 -1.01 14.79
C VAL A 344 5.10 0.06 14.26
N TYR A 345 5.33 0.56 13.04
CA TYR A 345 4.49 1.59 12.42
C TYR A 345 3.60 1.09 11.29
N GLY A 346 4.01 0.02 10.60
CA GLY A 346 3.23 -0.58 9.53
C GLY A 346 2.94 -2.04 9.82
N LEU A 347 1.74 -2.47 9.47
CA LEU A 347 1.31 -3.86 9.48
C LEU A 347 0.54 -4.14 8.18
N ALA A 348 0.77 -5.30 7.59
CA ALA A 348 0.05 -5.74 6.41
C ALA A 348 -0.03 -7.27 6.35
N THR A 349 -1.05 -7.78 5.68
CA THR A 349 -1.19 -9.19 5.34
C THR A 349 -1.35 -9.32 3.84
N PRO A 350 -0.81 -10.38 3.23
CA PRO A 350 -1.02 -10.59 1.81
C PRO A 350 -2.52 -10.86 1.54
N PRO A 351 -3.05 -10.37 0.40
CA PRO A 351 -4.39 -10.70 -0.06
C PRO A 351 -4.66 -12.21 -0.10
N LYS A 352 -5.89 -12.62 0.18
CA LYS A 352 -6.28 -14.04 0.34
C LYS A 352 -6.06 -14.87 -0.94
N ASP A 353 -6.17 -14.24 -2.09
CA ASP A 353 -6.07 -14.81 -3.43
C ASP A 353 -4.66 -14.66 -4.03
N MET A 354 -3.74 -14.03 -3.31
CA MET A 354 -2.35 -13.90 -3.72
C MET A 354 -1.63 -15.25 -3.63
N SER A 355 -0.96 -15.64 -4.72
CA SER A 355 -0.07 -16.79 -4.72
C SER A 355 1.25 -16.39 -4.08
N MET A 356 1.54 -16.90 -2.88
CA MET A 356 2.79 -16.62 -2.19
C MET A 356 3.76 -17.78 -2.41
N PRO A 357 4.98 -17.54 -2.91
CA PRO A 357 5.95 -18.61 -3.17
C PRO A 357 6.47 -19.27 -1.89
N TYR A 358 6.26 -18.66 -0.73
CA TYR A 358 6.74 -19.11 0.58
C TYR A 358 5.62 -19.48 1.55
N SER A 359 4.34 -19.36 1.17
CA SER A 359 3.23 -19.81 2.01
C SER A 359 2.00 -20.18 1.19
N ASN A 360 1.50 -21.40 1.40
CA ASN A 360 0.21 -21.83 0.83
C ASN A 360 -1.00 -21.20 1.55
N ASN A 361 -0.79 -20.44 2.63
CA ASN A 361 -1.84 -19.76 3.37
C ASN A 361 -1.47 -18.29 3.62
N PRO A 362 -1.81 -17.38 2.68
CA PRO A 362 -1.54 -15.94 2.79
C PRO A 362 -2.04 -15.34 4.13
N SER A 363 -3.19 -15.82 4.60
CA SER A 363 -3.82 -15.42 5.86
C SER A 363 -2.96 -15.57 7.11
N SER A 364 -2.01 -16.50 7.07
CA SER A 364 -1.10 -16.79 8.18
C SER A 364 0.20 -16.00 8.13
N VAL A 365 0.37 -15.11 7.16
CA VAL A 365 1.57 -14.30 7.02
C VAL A 365 1.27 -12.88 7.51
N LEU A 366 2.13 -12.34 8.37
CA LEU A 366 2.06 -10.95 8.82
C LEU A 366 3.37 -10.24 8.47
N LEU A 367 3.26 -9.12 7.77
CA LEU A 367 4.36 -8.19 7.52
C LEU A 367 4.29 -7.04 8.51
N SER A 368 5.45 -6.56 8.93
CA SER A 368 5.57 -5.39 9.81
C SER A 368 6.74 -4.49 9.40
N ALA A 369 6.55 -3.19 9.57
CA ALA A 369 7.55 -2.15 9.35
C ALA A 369 7.91 -1.47 10.68
N TRP A 370 9.21 -1.36 10.96
CA TRP A 370 9.72 -0.97 12.27
C TRP A 370 10.53 0.32 12.25
N TYR A 371 10.64 0.96 13.41
CA TYR A 371 11.49 2.13 13.66
C TYR A 371 12.98 1.84 13.40
N ASP A 372 13.41 0.61 13.60
CA ASP A 372 14.81 0.19 13.43
C ASP A 372 15.17 -0.11 11.98
N SER A 373 14.45 0.46 11.01
CA SER A 373 14.64 0.31 9.55
C SER A 373 14.42 -1.09 8.97
N HIS A 374 13.90 -2.03 9.76
CA HIS A 374 13.66 -3.39 9.29
C HIS A 374 12.18 -3.62 8.94
N ALA A 375 11.95 -4.31 7.83
CA ALA A 375 10.71 -4.99 7.55
C ALA A 375 10.83 -6.46 7.99
N ARG A 376 9.79 -6.99 8.64
CA ARG A 376 9.81 -8.34 9.23
C ARG A 376 8.58 -9.11 8.83
N LEU A 377 8.80 -10.36 8.38
CA LEU A 377 7.78 -11.28 7.95
C LEU A 377 7.61 -12.40 8.99
N TYR A 378 6.39 -12.64 9.44
CA TYR A 378 6.05 -13.67 10.41
C TYR A 378 5.11 -14.71 9.80
N ASP A 379 5.31 -15.97 10.16
CA ASP A 379 4.33 -17.03 9.96
C ASP A 379 3.61 -17.30 11.29
N LEU A 380 2.32 -16.97 11.32
CA LEU A 380 1.47 -17.04 12.51
C LEU A 380 1.07 -18.48 12.87
N ARG A 381 1.35 -19.47 12.01
CA ARG A 381 1.09 -20.89 12.32
C ARG A 381 2.16 -21.50 13.20
N VAL A 382 3.33 -20.88 13.29
CA VAL A 382 4.46 -21.40 14.05
C VAL A 382 4.13 -21.28 15.54
N SER A 383 3.65 -22.38 16.11
CA SER A 383 3.06 -22.46 17.45
C SER A 383 4.10 -22.37 18.58
N GLU A 384 5.38 -22.61 18.29
CA GLU A 384 6.42 -22.70 19.31
C GLU A 384 6.75 -21.32 19.91
N MET A 385 6.55 -21.19 21.22
CA MET A 385 6.88 -20.00 22.01
C MET A 385 8.37 -19.59 21.88
N ALA A 386 9.25 -20.53 21.51
CA ALA A 386 10.67 -20.27 21.31
C ALA A 386 11.02 -19.63 19.95
N SER A 387 10.11 -19.68 18.95
CA SER A 387 10.40 -19.27 17.57
C SER A 387 9.46 -18.21 17.02
N ARG A 388 8.78 -17.40 17.87
CA ARG A 388 8.03 -16.19 17.45
C ARG A 388 8.93 -15.05 16.91
N ARG A 389 10.06 -15.42 16.34
CA ARG A 389 10.98 -14.60 15.58
C ARG A 389 10.40 -14.41 14.17
N PRO A 390 10.78 -13.33 13.49
CA PRO A 390 10.50 -13.22 12.07
C PRO A 390 11.11 -14.39 11.29
N VAL A 391 10.35 -14.94 10.35
CA VAL A 391 10.83 -15.93 9.38
C VAL A 391 11.80 -15.27 8.39
N MET A 392 11.64 -13.97 8.16
CA MET A 392 12.49 -13.16 7.30
C MET A 392 12.60 -11.73 7.83
N GLU A 393 13.81 -11.20 7.83
CA GLU A 393 14.11 -9.78 8.08
C GLU A 393 14.69 -9.16 6.83
N MET A 394 14.25 -7.94 6.52
CA MET A 394 14.66 -7.19 5.33
C MET A 394 15.04 -5.78 5.76
N GLN A 395 16.17 -5.29 5.25
CA GLN A 395 16.67 -3.95 5.49
C GLN A 395 17.38 -3.49 4.21
N ASP A 396 17.34 -2.19 3.95
CA ASP A 396 18.26 -1.57 3.00
C ASP A 396 19.60 -1.31 3.70
N PRO A 397 20.72 -1.92 3.27
CA PRO A 397 22.00 -1.78 3.95
C PRO A 397 22.56 -0.35 3.92
N TRP A 398 22.01 0.52 3.06
CA TRP A 398 22.42 1.92 2.91
C TRP A 398 21.51 2.91 3.60
N SER A 399 20.39 2.45 4.17
CA SER A 399 19.41 3.28 4.84
C SER A 399 19.09 2.74 6.23
N HIS A 400 19.24 3.59 7.24
CA HIS A 400 18.87 3.28 8.62
C HIS A 400 17.62 4.04 9.05
N GLU A 401 16.82 4.51 8.08
CA GLU A 401 15.61 5.28 8.35
C GLU A 401 14.47 4.37 8.80
N ALA A 402 13.68 4.84 9.75
CA ALA A 402 12.48 4.13 10.22
C ALA A 402 11.53 3.83 9.06
N LEU A 403 10.86 2.67 9.10
CA LEU A 403 9.83 2.32 8.14
C LEU A 403 8.45 2.64 8.73
N TYR A 404 7.69 3.52 8.08
CA TYR A 404 6.38 3.97 8.57
C TYR A 404 5.22 3.12 8.06
N CYS A 405 5.38 2.49 6.91
CA CYS A 405 4.33 1.70 6.28
C CYS A 405 4.92 0.55 5.48
N CYS A 406 4.11 -0.46 5.21
CA CYS A 406 4.48 -1.59 4.38
C CYS A 406 3.25 -2.21 3.73
N ASP A 407 3.44 -2.86 2.58
CA ASP A 407 2.40 -3.63 1.91
C ASP A 407 3.00 -4.73 1.00
N PHE A 408 2.13 -5.57 0.44
CA PHE A 408 2.48 -6.59 -0.56
C PHE A 408 2.07 -6.13 -1.95
N THR A 409 2.96 -6.27 -2.93
CA THR A 409 2.60 -6.09 -4.34
C THR A 409 1.80 -7.29 -4.83
N GLY A 410 1.08 -7.12 -5.94
CA GLY A 410 0.26 -8.18 -6.56
C GLY A 410 0.98 -9.53 -6.77
N ASN A 411 2.31 -9.54 -6.93
CA ASN A 411 3.12 -10.72 -7.19
C ASN A 411 3.99 -11.19 -6.01
N GLY A 412 3.67 -10.72 -4.80
CA GLY A 412 4.33 -11.14 -3.56
C GLY A 412 5.65 -10.45 -3.24
N HIS A 413 6.04 -9.40 -3.98
CA HIS A 413 7.10 -8.51 -3.49
C HIS A 413 6.59 -7.74 -2.28
N ILE A 414 7.53 -7.28 -1.47
CA ILE A 414 7.27 -6.49 -0.27
C ILE A 414 7.72 -5.07 -0.55
N VAL A 415 6.89 -4.10 -0.19
CA VAL A 415 7.23 -2.68 -0.25
C VAL A 415 7.13 -2.06 1.13
N ALA A 416 8.06 -1.16 1.48
CA ALA A 416 7.99 -0.36 2.69
C ALA A 416 8.38 1.11 2.45
N GLY A 417 7.70 2.03 3.12
CA GLY A 417 7.97 3.46 3.06
C GLY A 417 8.84 3.95 4.19
N ALA A 418 9.89 4.69 3.84
CA ALA A 418 10.84 5.25 4.80
C ALA A 418 10.37 6.58 5.40
N ALA A 419 10.82 6.86 6.61
CA ALA A 419 10.53 8.07 7.37
C ALA A 419 11.20 9.33 6.78
N ARG A 420 12.18 9.17 5.90
CA ARG A 420 12.86 10.28 5.25
C ARG A 420 13.08 10.02 3.77
N HIS A 421 13.41 11.11 3.11
CA HIS A 421 13.85 11.17 1.72
C HIS A 421 12.88 10.67 0.64
N GLY A 422 11.62 10.43 1.00
CA GLY A 422 10.64 9.91 0.07
C GLY A 422 11.07 8.58 -0.52
N MET A 423 11.71 7.71 0.27
CA MET A 423 12.19 6.42 -0.21
C MET A 423 11.13 5.33 -0.02
N LEU A 424 11.01 4.48 -1.04
CA LEU A 424 10.37 3.19 -0.94
C LEU A 424 11.44 2.11 -1.10
N HIS A 425 11.42 1.13 -0.21
CA HIS A 425 12.23 -0.07 -0.31
C HIS A 425 11.36 -1.19 -0.85
N ILE A 426 11.86 -1.92 -1.86
CA ILE A 426 11.14 -3.01 -2.52
C ILE A 426 12.02 -4.25 -2.46
N TRP A 427 11.47 -5.34 -1.95
CA TRP A 427 12.17 -6.63 -1.83
C TRP A 427 11.41 -7.74 -2.52
N ASP A 428 12.15 -8.60 -3.21
CA ASP A 428 11.69 -9.92 -3.59
C ASP A 428 12.09 -10.95 -2.51
N PRO A 429 11.15 -11.39 -1.65
CA PRO A 429 11.46 -12.37 -0.60
C PRO A 429 11.98 -13.71 -1.15
N ARG A 430 11.75 -14.04 -2.43
CA ARG A 430 12.29 -15.25 -3.06
C ARG A 430 13.80 -15.19 -3.27
N LEU A 431 14.35 -13.98 -3.39
CA LEU A 431 15.77 -13.78 -3.66
C LEU A 431 16.58 -13.60 -2.37
N ILE A 432 15.90 -13.27 -1.27
CA ILE A 432 16.52 -13.07 0.04
C ILE A 432 16.89 -14.42 0.66
N ARG A 433 18.17 -14.62 0.94
CA ARG A 433 18.67 -15.84 1.58
C ARG A 433 18.53 -15.76 3.09
N SER A 434 17.95 -16.79 3.70
CA SER A 434 17.89 -16.87 5.17
C SER A 434 19.31 -16.96 5.75
N PRO A 435 19.65 -16.10 6.73
CA PRO A 435 20.98 -16.09 7.34
C PRO A 435 21.33 -17.41 8.06
N GLU A 436 20.34 -18.14 8.59
CA GLU A 436 20.56 -19.33 9.42
C GLU A 436 21.15 -20.53 8.68
N ARG A 437 20.96 -20.63 7.35
CA ARG A 437 21.61 -21.70 6.56
C ARG A 437 23.10 -21.46 6.33
N SER A 438 23.59 -20.25 6.56
CA SER A 438 24.98 -19.87 6.30
C SER A 438 25.92 -20.21 7.47
N SER A 439 25.38 -20.30 8.69
CA SER A 439 26.16 -20.50 9.92
C SER A 439 26.37 -21.97 10.28
N ALA A 440 25.50 -22.89 9.84
CA ALA A 440 25.58 -24.30 10.22
C ALA A 440 26.75 -25.09 9.59
N THR A 441 27.37 -24.59 8.53
CA THR A 441 28.49 -25.27 7.83
C THR A 441 29.85 -24.60 7.97
N ARG A 442 29.94 -23.43 8.64
CA ARG A 442 31.24 -22.79 8.90
C ARG A 442 31.83 -23.27 10.22
N SER A 443 32.58 -24.36 10.10
CA SER A 443 33.51 -24.90 11.09
C SER A 443 34.29 -23.80 11.83
N ALA A 444 34.37 -23.95 13.15
CA ALA A 444 34.73 -22.95 14.16
C ALA A 444 36.16 -22.36 14.13
N ASN A 445 36.92 -22.52 13.04
CA ASN A 445 38.36 -22.20 13.03
C ASN A 445 38.83 -21.21 11.95
N VAL A 446 37.95 -20.57 11.19
CA VAL A 446 38.36 -19.54 10.22
C VAL A 446 38.25 -18.16 10.86
N ARG A 447 39.40 -17.49 11.04
CA ARG A 447 39.54 -16.13 11.57
C ARG A 447 38.54 -15.18 10.90
N GLN A 448 37.86 -14.38 11.72
CA GLN A 448 36.84 -13.39 11.36
C GLN A 448 37.42 -12.17 10.62
N ASP A 449 38.08 -12.39 9.48
CA ASP A 449 38.19 -11.32 8.50
C ASP A 449 36.82 -11.23 7.81
N ILE A 450 35.94 -10.39 8.37
CA ILE A 450 34.61 -10.09 7.83
C ILE A 450 34.83 -9.45 6.46
N GLN A 451 34.87 -10.26 5.40
CA GLN A 451 34.87 -9.73 4.05
C GLN A 451 33.55 -8.96 3.84
N PRO A 452 33.61 -7.67 3.47
CA PRO A 452 32.42 -6.84 3.24
C PRO A 452 31.47 -7.47 2.21
N ASP A 453 31.99 -8.26 1.27
CA ASP A 453 31.21 -8.95 0.22
C ASP A 453 30.15 -9.90 0.77
N ALA A 454 30.37 -10.51 1.94
CA ALA A 454 29.41 -11.44 2.55
C ALA A 454 28.16 -10.73 3.09
N VAL A 455 28.31 -9.48 3.56
CA VAL A 455 27.19 -8.68 4.07
C VAL A 455 26.30 -8.22 2.92
N PHE A 456 26.87 -7.79 1.79
CA PHE A 456 26.07 -7.38 0.63
C PHE A 456 25.42 -8.54 -0.12
N ALA A 457 26.02 -9.74 -0.08
CA ALA A 457 25.47 -10.92 -0.73
C ALA A 457 24.12 -11.38 -0.14
N SER A 458 23.86 -11.15 1.16
CA SER A 458 22.58 -11.49 1.79
C SER A 458 21.44 -10.52 1.44
N HIS A 459 21.77 -9.34 0.91
CA HIS A 459 20.81 -8.29 0.53
C HIS A 459 20.49 -8.29 -0.97
N ARG A 460 20.95 -9.32 -1.71
CA ARG A 460 20.58 -9.52 -3.10
C ARG A 460 19.10 -9.89 -3.16
N GLY A 461 18.28 -8.97 -3.65
CA GLY A 461 16.82 -9.16 -3.71
C GLY A 461 16.04 -7.89 -3.41
N GLY A 462 16.69 -6.84 -2.90
CA GLY A 462 16.06 -5.55 -2.66
C GLY A 462 16.65 -4.41 -3.48
N TRP A 463 15.84 -3.37 -3.66
CA TRP A 463 16.22 -2.10 -4.26
C TRP A 463 15.40 -0.97 -3.66
N THR A 464 15.90 0.26 -3.81
CA THR A 464 15.27 1.47 -3.29
C THR A 464 14.93 2.40 -4.43
N VAL A 465 13.78 3.05 -4.32
CA VAL A 465 13.31 4.09 -5.23
C VAL A 465 12.96 5.36 -4.48
N TYR A 466 13.42 6.48 -5.02
CA TYR A 466 12.97 7.81 -4.60
C TYR A 466 11.66 8.16 -5.29
N THR A 467 10.65 8.46 -4.49
CA THR A 467 9.34 8.89 -4.97
C THR A 467 9.45 10.15 -5.84
N PRO A 468 8.66 10.27 -6.92
CA PRO A 468 8.72 11.43 -7.80
C PRO A 468 8.40 12.71 -7.01
N GLY A 469 9.07 13.82 -7.33
CA GLY A 469 8.88 15.12 -6.66
C GLY A 469 9.89 15.41 -5.53
N GLN A 470 9.45 16.07 -4.45
CA GLN A 470 10.35 16.57 -3.39
C GLN A 470 11.06 15.43 -2.63
N PRO A 471 12.41 15.41 -2.57
CA PRO A 471 13.21 14.32 -2.03
C PRO A 471 13.36 14.34 -0.49
N ASN A 472 12.48 15.04 0.25
CA ASN A 472 12.63 15.24 1.70
C ASN A 472 11.32 15.00 2.48
N SER A 473 10.46 14.14 1.96
CA SER A 473 9.15 13.86 2.56
C SER A 473 9.09 12.41 3.05
N PRO A 474 8.67 12.13 4.29
CA PRO A 474 8.37 10.76 4.71
C PRO A 474 7.32 10.12 3.79
N VAL A 475 7.41 8.82 3.56
CA VAL A 475 6.30 8.04 2.98
C VAL A 475 5.47 7.49 4.13
N TYR A 476 4.26 8.02 4.31
CA TYR A 476 3.44 7.71 5.48
C TYR A 476 2.54 6.49 5.31
N ASP A 477 2.11 6.23 4.08
CA ASP A 477 1.28 5.07 3.77
C ASP A 477 1.51 4.63 2.33
N VAL A 478 1.37 3.33 2.09
CA VAL A 478 1.59 2.66 0.82
C VAL A 478 0.55 1.59 0.63
N LYS A 479 0.02 1.50 -0.60
CA LYS A 479 -0.87 0.42 -1.03
C LYS A 479 -0.46 -0.09 -2.39
N ALA A 480 -0.32 -1.41 -2.53
CA ALA A 480 0.10 -2.03 -3.77
C ALA A 480 -0.93 -3.04 -4.30
N GLU A 481 -1.12 -3.05 -5.61
CA GLU A 481 -2.07 -3.92 -6.30
C GLU A 481 -1.72 -4.04 -7.77
N GLY A 482 -1.96 -5.19 -8.41
CA GLY A 482 -1.98 -5.32 -9.88
C GLY A 482 -0.78 -4.78 -10.67
N GLY A 483 0.40 -4.66 -10.05
CA GLY A 483 1.57 -4.04 -10.68
C GLY A 483 1.71 -2.54 -10.51
N ARG A 484 0.96 -1.94 -9.58
CA ARG A 484 1.06 -0.54 -9.18
C ARG A 484 1.36 -0.45 -7.69
N ILE A 485 2.14 0.56 -7.32
CA ILE A 485 2.42 0.93 -5.94
C ILE A 485 1.99 2.38 -5.77
N TRP A 486 0.93 2.59 -5.00
CA TRP A 486 0.42 3.91 -4.66
C TRP A 486 0.96 4.30 -3.29
N GLY A 487 1.35 5.56 -3.14
CA GLY A 487 1.82 6.04 -1.86
C GLY A 487 1.51 7.49 -1.63
N VAL A 488 1.56 7.87 -0.36
CA VAL A 488 1.35 9.25 0.10
C VAL A 488 2.53 9.69 0.94
N THR A 489 3.04 10.87 0.61
CA THR A 489 4.09 11.54 1.38
C THR A 489 3.48 12.64 2.23
N ASN A 490 4.26 13.46 2.95
CA ASN A 490 3.70 14.59 3.69
C ASN A 490 3.05 15.71 2.85
N LYS A 491 3.16 15.70 1.51
CA LYS A 491 2.70 16.77 0.60
C LYS A 491 1.95 16.34 -0.66
N ARG A 492 2.02 15.06 -1.03
CA ARG A 492 1.50 14.56 -2.31
C ARG A 492 1.19 13.08 -2.30
N THR A 493 0.37 12.68 -3.26
CA THR A 493 0.13 11.29 -3.66
C THR A 493 1.02 10.97 -4.87
N PHE A 494 1.48 9.73 -5.00
CA PHE A 494 2.25 9.26 -6.14
C PHE A 494 1.90 7.81 -6.50
N VAL A 495 2.30 7.39 -7.69
CA VAL A 495 2.18 6.02 -8.19
C VAL A 495 3.47 5.57 -8.86
N LEU A 496 3.85 4.31 -8.63
CA LEU A 496 4.85 3.57 -9.40
C LEU A 496 4.13 2.46 -10.18
N SER A 497 4.17 2.51 -11.51
CA SER A 497 3.47 1.57 -12.40
C SER A 497 4.45 0.65 -13.12
N PHE A 498 4.23 -0.67 -13.06
CA PHE A 498 5.06 -1.71 -13.67
C PHE A 498 4.36 -2.41 -14.85
N ASP A 499 3.13 -2.02 -15.18
CA ASP A 499 2.27 -2.60 -16.22
C ASP A 499 2.63 -2.17 -17.65
N THR A 500 3.93 -2.06 -17.99
CA THR A 500 4.56 -1.37 -19.15
C THR A 500 3.97 -1.52 -20.58
N GLN A 501 2.84 -2.20 -20.79
CA GLN A 501 2.01 -2.11 -22.00
C GLN A 501 1.35 -0.72 -22.15
N GLY A 502 2.14 0.27 -22.59
CA GLY A 502 1.66 1.34 -23.48
C GLY A 502 1.07 2.62 -22.86
N ALA A 503 1.62 3.76 -23.27
CA ALA A 503 0.82 4.84 -23.85
C ALA A 503 -0.18 5.67 -22.98
N ALA A 504 0.08 5.84 -21.68
CA ALA A 504 -0.55 6.89 -20.87
C ALA A 504 0.42 7.92 -20.26
N ALA A 505 1.62 8.08 -20.84
CA ALA A 505 2.41 9.29 -20.61
C ALA A 505 1.64 10.56 -21.04
N ASP A 506 0.70 10.42 -21.99
CA ASP A 506 -0.12 11.51 -22.52
C ASP A 506 -1.53 11.60 -21.88
N ALA A 507 -1.97 10.62 -21.08
CA ALA A 507 -3.39 10.52 -20.66
C ALA A 507 -3.67 10.88 -19.20
N VAL A 508 -2.67 10.90 -18.32
CA VAL A 508 -2.79 11.60 -17.03
C VAL A 508 -2.35 13.04 -17.28
N ASP A 509 -3.16 13.78 -18.02
CA ASP A 509 -2.84 15.11 -18.49
C ASP A 509 -2.74 16.07 -17.31
N ALA A 510 -1.51 16.46 -16.94
CA ALA A 510 -1.28 17.55 -16.01
C ALA A 510 -1.55 18.92 -16.68
N LYS A 511 -1.75 18.98 -18.01
CA LYS A 511 -2.01 20.21 -18.75
C LYS A 511 -3.50 20.55 -18.82
N ARG A 512 -4.18 20.75 -17.68
CA ARG A 512 -5.37 21.64 -17.64
C ARG A 512 -5.84 22.00 -16.24
N TRP A 513 -5.00 22.70 -15.47
CA TRP A 513 -5.48 23.41 -14.28
C TRP A 513 -4.81 24.78 -14.14
N ASP A 514 -4.93 25.62 -15.18
CA ASP A 514 -4.88 27.07 -14.99
C ASP A 514 -6.23 27.50 -14.38
N ILE A 515 -6.34 27.46 -13.06
CA ILE A 515 -7.35 28.26 -12.35
C ILE A 515 -6.62 29.46 -11.77
N VAL A 516 -6.74 30.57 -12.50
CA VAL A 516 -6.95 31.95 -12.03
C VAL A 516 -6.63 32.15 -10.55
N SER A 517 -5.36 32.45 -10.24
CA SER A 517 -5.02 33.20 -9.03
C SER A 517 -5.16 34.70 -9.31
N GLU A 518 -6.38 35.18 -9.53
CA GLU A 518 -6.63 36.62 -9.44
C GLU A 518 -6.69 37.02 -7.95
N ASN A 519 -5.77 37.92 -7.60
CA ASN A 519 -5.81 38.78 -6.41
C ASN A 519 -5.54 38.13 -5.05
N MET A 520 -4.33 37.57 -4.86
CA MET A 520 -3.66 37.62 -3.57
C MET A 520 -2.32 38.34 -3.70
N THR A 521 -2.34 39.65 -3.42
CA THR A 521 -1.11 40.40 -3.13
C THR A 521 -0.62 39.99 -1.74
N PRO A 522 0.60 39.45 -1.59
CA PRO A 522 1.17 39.22 -0.28
C PRO A 522 1.69 40.56 0.24
N ARG A 523 0.92 41.21 1.11
CA ARG A 523 1.52 42.09 2.12
C ARG A 523 1.96 41.18 3.26
N HIS A 524 3.26 41.03 3.47
CA HIS A 524 3.80 41.08 4.83
C HIS A 524 5.27 41.47 4.84
N THR A 525 5.48 42.41 5.74
CA THR A 525 6.69 43.04 6.23
C THR A 525 7.75 42.05 6.70
N VAL A 526 8.98 42.34 6.29
CA VAL A 526 10.22 41.70 6.71
C VAL A 526 10.53 42.16 8.14
N HIS A 527 10.61 41.21 9.08
CA HIS A 527 11.48 41.36 10.25
C HIS A 527 12.76 40.57 9.96
N THR A 528 13.84 41.31 9.78
CA THR A 528 15.20 40.82 9.68
C THR A 528 15.64 40.22 11.01
N ASP A 529 16.11 38.98 10.99
CA ASP A 529 17.25 38.63 11.85
C ASP A 529 18.26 37.84 11.03
N GLN A 530 19.46 38.41 10.96
CA GLN A 530 20.59 37.95 10.17
C GLN A 530 21.35 36.90 10.97
N ARG A 531 21.51 35.69 10.43
CA ARG A 531 22.74 34.93 10.65
C ARG A 531 23.08 34.08 9.43
N THR A 532 24.29 34.35 8.96
CA THR A 532 24.91 33.98 7.70
C THR A 532 25.19 32.48 7.58
N GLY A 533 24.60 31.87 6.56
CA GLY A 533 25.00 30.58 5.99
C GLY A 533 24.49 30.54 4.56
N GLY A 534 25.38 30.79 3.60
CA GLY A 534 25.03 31.01 2.20
C GLY A 534 24.27 29.84 1.59
N ARG A 535 22.94 29.98 1.47
CA ARG A 535 22.13 29.18 0.55
C ARG A 535 21.95 29.98 -0.73
N SER A 536 22.60 29.55 -1.80
CA SER A 536 22.27 29.95 -3.16
C SER A 536 20.85 29.46 -3.48
N SER A 537 19.84 30.29 -3.23
CA SER A 537 18.49 30.02 -3.72
C SER A 537 18.42 30.36 -5.21
N ALA A 538 18.93 29.47 -6.04
CA ALA A 538 18.56 29.47 -7.44
C ALA A 538 17.08 29.06 -7.51
N LYS A 539 16.18 30.04 -7.55
CA LYS A 539 14.78 29.86 -7.95
C LYS A 539 14.73 29.60 -9.46
N GLY A 540 15.33 28.51 -9.92
CA GLY A 540 14.95 27.93 -11.18
C GLY A 540 13.57 27.29 -10.98
N SER A 541 12.64 27.50 -11.89
CA SER A 541 11.44 26.67 -11.98
C SER A 541 11.90 25.23 -12.26
N GLU A 542 12.20 24.48 -11.20
CA GLU A 542 12.33 23.03 -11.27
C GLU A 542 10.98 22.51 -11.72
N GLU A 543 10.78 22.39 -13.03
CA GLU A 543 9.81 21.46 -13.58
C GLU A 543 10.08 20.13 -12.87
N ALA A 544 9.13 19.74 -12.02
CA ALA A 544 9.21 18.52 -11.24
C ALA A 544 9.41 17.37 -12.22
N ARG A 545 10.62 16.86 -12.28
CA ARG A 545 10.94 15.82 -13.27
C ARG A 545 10.21 14.55 -12.87
N ASP A 546 9.38 14.03 -13.76
CA ASP A 546 8.58 12.80 -13.60
C ASP A 546 9.42 11.51 -13.66
N TYR A 547 10.69 11.55 -13.22
CA TYR A 547 11.51 10.35 -13.09
C TYR A 547 11.87 10.07 -11.64
N ALA A 548 11.94 8.79 -11.32
CA ALA A 548 12.40 8.30 -10.04
C ALA A 548 13.84 7.80 -10.19
N THR A 549 14.67 8.18 -9.22
CA THR A 549 16.03 7.64 -9.08
C THR A 549 15.94 6.37 -8.22
N CYS A 550 16.75 5.36 -8.55
CA CYS A 550 16.75 4.08 -7.86
C CYS A 550 18.17 3.58 -7.63
N TYR A 551 18.37 2.65 -6.68
CA TYR A 551 19.62 1.91 -6.50
C TYR A 551 19.35 0.51 -5.96
N GLU A 552 20.30 -0.42 -6.17
CA GLU A 552 20.19 -1.79 -5.64
C GLU A 552 20.80 -1.91 -4.24
N HIS A 553 20.18 -2.69 -3.36
CA HIS A 553 20.71 -2.92 -2.01
C HIS A 553 22.05 -3.66 -2.04
N GLY A 554 22.22 -4.58 -2.99
CA GLY A 554 23.43 -5.37 -3.16
C GLY A 554 24.56 -4.69 -3.93
N ASP A 555 24.38 -3.46 -4.43
CA ASP A 555 25.43 -2.76 -5.19
C ASP A 555 26.33 -1.93 -4.25
N PRO A 556 27.59 -2.35 -3.99
CA PRO A 556 28.50 -1.62 -3.11
C PRO A 556 28.83 -0.21 -3.59
N LEU A 557 28.60 0.07 -4.88
CA LEU A 557 28.87 1.37 -5.51
C LEU A 557 27.65 2.28 -5.60
N LEU A 558 26.47 1.82 -5.14
CA LEU A 558 25.21 2.58 -5.20
C LEU A 558 24.94 3.19 -6.58
N ARG A 559 25.21 2.46 -7.67
CA ARG A 559 25.05 3.01 -9.01
C ARG A 559 23.57 3.28 -9.28
N PRO A 560 23.19 4.55 -9.55
CA PRO A 560 21.80 4.88 -9.73
C PRO A 560 21.31 4.35 -11.08
N PHE A 561 20.06 3.89 -11.11
CA PHE A 561 19.29 3.68 -12.34
C PHE A 561 17.99 4.48 -12.28
N TYR A 562 17.35 4.69 -13.44
CA TYR A 562 16.22 5.61 -13.57
C TYR A 562 14.97 4.90 -14.07
N SER A 563 13.80 5.43 -13.72
CA SER A 563 12.52 5.01 -14.29
C SER A 563 12.46 5.29 -15.81
N LEU A 564 11.58 4.57 -16.53
CA LEU A 564 11.51 4.57 -17.99
C LEU A 564 11.24 5.94 -18.65
N GLY A 565 10.84 6.96 -17.89
CA GLY A 565 10.59 8.32 -18.40
C GLY A 565 11.86 9.11 -18.72
N ALA A 566 13.01 8.80 -18.10
CA ALA A 566 14.20 9.65 -18.18
C ALA A 566 14.94 9.61 -19.54
N ASP A 567 14.79 8.53 -20.31
CA ASP A 567 15.55 8.32 -21.54
C ASP A 567 14.96 9.03 -22.77
N ARG A 568 13.66 9.37 -22.76
CA ARG A 568 13.00 10.01 -23.92
C ARG A 568 13.44 11.45 -24.12
N ASP A 569 13.68 12.20 -23.04
CA ASP A 569 14.06 13.61 -23.12
C ASP A 569 15.53 13.82 -23.51
N ARG A 570 16.36 12.76 -23.45
CA ARG A 570 17.79 12.83 -23.78
C ARG A 570 18.11 12.65 -25.26
N GLY A 571 17.14 12.76 -26.17
CA GLY A 571 17.36 12.93 -27.62
C GLY A 571 18.32 11.93 -28.31
N GLY A 572 18.63 10.80 -27.67
CA GLY A 572 19.77 9.96 -28.01
C GLY A 572 19.36 8.67 -28.70
N THR A 573 19.82 8.51 -29.94
CA THR A 573 19.64 7.36 -30.85
C THR A 573 20.07 5.99 -30.30
N GLN A 574 20.57 5.86 -29.06
CA GLN A 574 21.16 4.61 -28.54
C GLN A 574 20.14 3.55 -28.06
N SER A 575 18.92 3.92 -27.64
CA SER A 575 17.97 2.94 -27.06
C SER A 575 17.03 2.28 -28.10
N ARG A 576 16.86 2.87 -29.30
CA ARG A 576 15.92 2.34 -30.32
C ARG A 576 16.32 1.00 -30.95
N ARG A 577 17.58 0.54 -30.82
CA ARG A 577 18.02 -0.76 -31.39
C ARG A 577 17.57 -1.99 -30.57
N ALA A 578 17.09 -1.82 -29.34
CA ALA A 578 16.69 -2.96 -28.49
C ALA A 578 15.20 -3.35 -28.61
N MET A 579 14.34 -2.51 -29.21
CA MET A 579 12.89 -2.74 -29.24
C MET A 579 12.34 -3.42 -30.51
N SER A 580 13.12 -3.60 -31.58
CA SER A 580 12.58 -4.07 -32.87
C SER A 580 12.62 -5.58 -33.13
N ASN A 581 13.13 -6.41 -32.21
CA ASN A 581 13.38 -7.84 -32.50
C ASN A 581 12.45 -8.84 -31.80
N TRP A 582 11.42 -8.40 -31.09
CA TRP A 582 10.56 -9.30 -30.32
C TRP A 582 9.09 -8.89 -30.47
N SER A 583 8.46 -9.39 -31.54
CA SER A 583 7.00 -9.46 -31.76
C SER A 583 6.60 -10.91 -31.97
#